data_AF-A0A4R8UI10-F1
#
_entry.id   AF-A0A4R8UI10-F1
#
_cell.length_a   1.000
_cell.length_b   1.000
_cell.length_c   1.000
_cell.angle_alpha   90.00
_cell.angle_beta   90.00
_cell.angle_gamma   90.00
#
_symmetry.space_group_name_H-M   'P 1'
#
loop_
_entity.id
_entity.type
_entity.pdbx_description
1 polymer ?
#
loop_
_entity_poly.entity_id
_entity_poly.type
_entity_poly.pdbx_seq_one_letter_code
_entity_poly.pdbx_strand_id
1 'polypeptide(L)'
;MVETRNKYAQLMRQGISNAEACRTLNINRRTGMRWRHGRTVTNAQGRAKTYAPISLKAPPTISSRYLSEGERIEIADAPQHGKSLRQIAVGLGRSPSTVSREVARNRSPRLKRYAPRAAQVLAEAARKPQPQISTTGSRNIPSCATCVR
;
A
#
# COMPACT_ATOMS: atom_id res chain seq x y z
N MET A 1 0.39 -5.21 26.05
CA MET A 1 -0.50 -4.95 24.90
C MET A 1 0.06 -5.40 23.55
N VAL A 2 1.38 -5.34 23.31
CA VAL A 2 1.97 -5.81 22.02
C VAL A 2 1.83 -7.32 21.88
N GLU A 3 2.13 -8.07 22.95
CA GLU A 3 2.01 -9.54 22.97
C GLU A 3 0.58 -10.05 22.73
N THR A 4 -0.42 -9.44 23.38
CA THR A 4 -1.84 -9.76 23.17
C THR A 4 -2.27 -9.53 21.72
N ARG A 5 -1.72 -8.49 21.07
CA ARG A 5 -2.01 -8.19 19.67
C ARG A 5 -1.35 -9.17 18.72
N ASN A 6 -0.13 -9.63 19.04
CA ASN A 6 0.57 -10.65 18.27
C ASN A 6 -0.14 -12.00 18.35
N LYS A 7 -0.55 -12.43 19.54
CA LYS A 7 -1.36 -13.64 19.74
C LYS A 7 -2.69 -13.55 19.00
N TYR A 8 -3.37 -12.40 19.07
CA TYR A 8 -4.59 -12.16 18.27
C TYR A 8 -4.31 -12.27 16.76
N ALA A 9 -3.22 -11.67 16.27
CA ALA A 9 -2.85 -11.78 14.87
C ALA A 9 -2.55 -13.22 14.44
N GLN A 10 -1.97 -14.04 15.32
CA GLN A 10 -1.72 -15.46 15.08
C GLN A 10 -3.04 -16.26 15.00
N LEU A 11 -3.95 -16.08 15.96
CA LEU A 11 -5.28 -16.74 15.95
C LEU A 11 -6.04 -16.38 14.67
N MET A 12 -6.00 -15.11 14.28
CA MET A 12 -6.66 -14.65 13.06
C MET A 12 -6.02 -15.23 11.78
N ARG A 13 -4.68 -15.46 11.75
CA ARG A 13 -4.01 -16.17 10.65
C ARG A 13 -4.37 -17.65 10.57
N GLN A 14 -4.69 -18.27 11.71
CA GLN A 14 -5.18 -19.65 11.78
C GLN A 14 -6.65 -19.79 11.32
N GLY A 15 -7.31 -18.69 10.97
CA GLY A 15 -8.71 -18.69 10.53
C GLY A 15 -9.72 -18.67 11.67
N ILE A 16 -9.28 -18.50 12.92
CA ILE A 16 -10.15 -18.45 14.09
C ILE A 16 -11.02 -17.19 14.04
N SER A 17 -12.28 -17.33 14.43
CA SER A 17 -13.23 -16.21 14.41
C SER A 17 -12.83 -15.11 15.42
N ASN A 18 -13.15 -13.85 15.12
CA ASN A 18 -12.83 -12.73 16.02
C ASN A 18 -13.46 -12.91 17.42
N ALA A 19 -14.68 -13.47 17.48
CA ALA A 19 -15.37 -13.69 18.76
C ALA A 19 -14.62 -14.70 19.62
N GLU A 20 -14.16 -15.80 19.02
CA GLU A 20 -13.39 -16.85 19.70
C GLU A 20 -12.01 -16.35 20.10
N ALA A 21 -11.28 -15.69 19.21
CA ALA A 21 -9.99 -15.09 19.53
C ALA A 21 -10.08 -14.07 20.67
N CYS A 22 -11.17 -13.30 20.75
CA CYS A 22 -11.42 -12.38 21.86
C CYS A 22 -11.69 -13.10 23.19
N ARG A 23 -12.39 -14.25 23.16
CA ARG A 23 -12.62 -15.09 24.34
C ARG A 23 -11.32 -15.70 24.84
N THR A 24 -10.52 -16.29 23.95
CA THR A 24 -9.23 -16.91 24.30
C THR A 24 -8.25 -15.91 24.92
N LEU A 25 -8.27 -14.66 24.46
CA LEU A 25 -7.37 -13.60 24.95
C LEU A 25 -7.99 -12.74 26.06
N ASN A 26 -9.22 -13.04 26.48
CA ASN A 26 -10.00 -12.26 27.45
C ASN A 26 -10.02 -10.75 27.14
N ILE A 27 -10.26 -10.40 25.87
CA ILE A 27 -10.34 -9.01 25.40
C ILE A 27 -11.76 -8.64 24.94
N ASN A 28 -12.10 -7.37 25.07
CA ASN A 28 -13.38 -6.86 24.57
C ASN A 28 -13.46 -6.99 23.03
N ARG A 29 -14.58 -7.51 22.51
CA ARG A 29 -14.85 -7.65 21.06
C ARG A 29 -14.63 -6.36 20.27
N ARG A 30 -14.93 -5.20 20.87
CA ARG A 30 -14.71 -3.87 20.26
C ARG A 30 -13.21 -3.59 20.05
N THR A 31 -12.35 -4.10 20.93
CA THR A 31 -10.89 -4.01 20.81
C THR A 31 -10.37 -4.91 19.68
N GLY A 32 -10.89 -6.14 19.55
CA GLY A 32 -10.57 -7.03 18.43
C GLY A 32 -10.97 -6.43 17.07
N MET A 33 -12.18 -5.87 16.98
CA MET A 33 -12.67 -5.19 15.78
C MET A 33 -11.82 -3.97 15.41
N ARG A 34 -11.36 -3.22 16.43
CA ARG A 34 -10.44 -2.08 16.27
C ARG A 34 -9.08 -2.51 15.69
N TRP A 35 -8.55 -3.65 16.13
CA TRP A 35 -7.31 -4.20 15.60
C TRP A 35 -7.47 -4.75 14.18
N ARG A 36 -8.65 -5.29 13.84
CA ARG A 36 -8.93 -5.85 12.52
C ARG A 36 -9.03 -4.79 11.43
N HIS A 37 -9.89 -3.79 11.62
CA HIS A 37 -10.14 -2.76 10.60
C HIS A 37 -9.15 -1.60 10.65
N GLY A 38 -8.42 -1.49 11.75
CA GLY A 38 -7.57 -0.36 12.03
C GLY A 38 -8.40 0.88 12.33
N ARG A 39 -8.13 1.52 13.46
CA ARG A 39 -8.84 2.74 13.86
C ARG A 39 -7.90 3.62 14.65
N THR A 40 -8.05 4.92 14.47
CA THR A 40 -7.42 5.92 15.33
C THR A 40 -8.34 6.20 16.50
N VAL A 41 -7.83 6.09 17.72
CA VAL A 41 -8.56 6.42 18.95
C VAL A 41 -7.85 7.58 19.62
N THR A 42 -8.56 8.66 19.86
CA THR A 42 -8.10 9.78 20.70
C THR A 42 -8.42 9.47 22.15
N ASN A 43 -7.42 9.57 23.03
CA ASN A 43 -7.63 9.52 24.47
C ASN A 43 -8.19 10.86 24.95
N ALA A 44 -8.76 10.90 26.17
CA ALA A 44 -9.27 12.12 26.79
C ALA A 44 -8.21 13.24 26.91
N GLN A 45 -6.92 12.87 26.96
CA GLN A 45 -5.77 13.79 26.94
C GLN A 45 -5.36 14.22 25.52
N GLY A 46 -6.20 14.05 24.50
CA GLY A 46 -5.93 14.45 23.11
C GLY A 46 -4.94 13.57 22.33
N ARG A 47 -4.27 12.61 22.97
CA ARG A 47 -3.31 11.72 22.30
C ARG A 47 -4.00 10.72 21.38
N ALA A 48 -3.69 10.77 20.08
CA ALA A 48 -4.18 9.82 19.09
C ALA A 48 -3.34 8.53 19.06
N LYS A 49 -3.99 7.37 19.21
CA LYS A 49 -3.38 6.05 19.07
C LYS A 49 -3.97 5.34 17.86
N THR A 50 -3.16 5.18 16.82
CA THR A 50 -3.53 4.49 15.57
C THR A 50 -3.23 3.01 15.67
N TYR A 51 -4.26 2.17 15.54
CA TYR A 51 -4.07 0.72 15.40
C TYR A 51 -4.04 0.40 13.91
N ALA A 52 -2.90 -0.06 13.39
CA ALA A 52 -2.84 -0.59 12.01
C ALA A 52 -3.77 -1.81 11.84
N PRO A 53 -4.51 -1.93 10.72
CA PRO A 53 -5.35 -3.10 10.46
C PRO A 53 -4.48 -4.36 10.38
N ILE A 54 -4.91 -5.43 11.05
CA ILE A 54 -4.34 -6.76 10.87
C ILE A 54 -4.90 -7.29 9.55
N SER A 55 -4.19 -6.99 8.46
CA SER A 55 -4.55 -7.50 7.14
C SER A 55 -4.30 -9.00 7.09
N LEU A 56 -5.38 -9.75 6.88
CA LEU A 56 -5.34 -11.19 6.59
C LEU A 56 -5.01 -11.47 5.12
N LYS A 57 -5.03 -10.45 4.26
CA LYS A 57 -4.66 -10.63 2.87
C LYS A 57 -3.16 -10.87 2.81
N ALA A 58 -2.78 -12.05 2.30
CA ALA A 58 -1.42 -12.29 1.84
C ALA A 58 -0.98 -11.12 0.94
N PRO A 59 0.31 -10.74 0.96
CA PRO A 59 0.81 -9.78 0.01
C PRO A 59 0.41 -10.24 -1.40
N PRO A 60 -0.08 -9.32 -2.25
CA PRO A 60 -0.53 -9.69 -3.58
C PRO A 60 0.61 -10.38 -4.32
N THR A 61 0.36 -11.58 -4.83
CA THR A 61 1.32 -12.29 -5.66
C THR A 61 1.57 -11.46 -6.91
N ILE A 62 2.78 -10.90 -7.02
CA ILE A 62 3.18 -10.08 -8.16
C ILE A 62 3.37 -11.05 -9.32
N SER A 63 2.58 -10.90 -10.39
CA SER A 63 2.75 -11.74 -11.57
C SER A 63 4.12 -11.51 -12.19
N SER A 64 4.66 -12.55 -12.85
CA SER A 64 5.96 -12.49 -13.52
C SER A 64 6.06 -11.35 -14.53
N ARG A 65 4.94 -10.83 -15.05
CA ARG A 65 4.93 -9.65 -15.94
C ARG A 65 5.51 -8.38 -15.29
N TYR A 66 5.41 -8.23 -13.97
CA TYR A 66 5.86 -7.03 -13.26
C TYR A 66 7.16 -7.29 -12.49
N LEU A 67 7.94 -6.22 -12.30
CA LEU A 67 9.08 -6.23 -11.39
C LEU A 67 8.58 -6.29 -9.94
N SER A 68 9.11 -7.26 -9.21
CA SER A 68 8.99 -7.41 -7.76
C SER A 68 9.77 -6.35 -7.01
N GLU A 69 9.52 -6.24 -5.70
CA GLU A 69 10.27 -5.32 -4.86
C GLU A 69 11.76 -5.71 -4.76
N GLY A 70 12.08 -7.01 -4.70
CA GLY A 70 13.46 -7.50 -4.69
C GLY A 70 14.22 -7.09 -5.95
N GLU A 71 13.65 -7.32 -7.13
CA GLU A 71 14.25 -6.92 -8.42
C GLU A 71 14.48 -5.40 -8.47
N ARG A 72 13.60 -4.59 -7.88
CA ARG A 72 13.76 -3.13 -7.80
C ARG A 72 14.93 -2.73 -6.91
N ILE A 73 15.12 -3.40 -5.78
CA ILE A 73 16.27 -3.16 -4.89
C ILE A 73 17.57 -3.49 -5.61
N GLU A 74 17.64 -4.63 -6.30
CA GLU A 74 18.82 -5.03 -7.08
C GLU A 74 19.17 -4.02 -8.19
N ILE A 75 18.17 -3.46 -8.87
CA ILE A 75 18.37 -2.39 -9.87
C ILE A 75 18.95 -1.11 -9.23
N ALA A 76 18.60 -0.82 -7.98
CA ALA A 76 19.13 0.35 -7.26
C ALA A 76 20.60 0.16 -6.82
N ASP A 77 20.99 -1.06 -6.47
CA ASP A 77 22.33 -1.37 -5.97
C ASP A 77 23.34 -1.59 -7.09
N ALA A 78 22.90 -2.09 -8.23
CA ALA A 78 23.80 -2.45 -9.32
C ALA A 78 24.61 -1.30 -9.95
N PRO A 79 24.12 -0.04 -10.05
CA PRO A 79 24.93 1.10 -10.44
C PRO A 79 26.09 1.39 -9.48
N GLN A 80 25.96 1.04 -8.20
CA GLN A 80 27.05 1.19 -7.22
C GLN A 80 28.19 0.21 -7.49
N HIS A 81 27.90 -0.89 -8.19
CA HIS A 81 28.85 -1.92 -8.59
C HIS A 81 29.36 -1.73 -10.04
N GLY A 82 29.11 -0.56 -10.66
CA GLY A 82 29.55 -0.26 -12.02
C GLY A 82 28.84 -1.08 -13.12
N LYS A 83 27.74 -1.78 -12.80
CA LYS A 83 27.02 -2.62 -13.78
C LYS A 83 26.16 -1.75 -14.69
N SER A 84 26.22 -2.04 -16.00
CA SER A 84 25.32 -1.43 -16.99
C SER A 84 23.89 -1.99 -16.88
N LEU A 85 22.91 -1.22 -17.34
CA LEU A 85 21.49 -1.65 -17.36
C LEU A 85 21.28 -2.99 -18.10
N ARG A 86 22.09 -3.28 -19.12
CA ARG A 86 22.03 -4.54 -19.87
C ARG A 86 22.50 -5.72 -19.02
N GLN A 87 23.60 -5.56 -18.29
CA GLN A 87 24.12 -6.60 -17.39
C GLN A 87 23.15 -6.90 -16.25
N ILE A 88 22.51 -5.86 -15.70
CA ILE A 88 21.46 -6.00 -14.68
C ILE A 88 20.28 -6.81 -15.23
N ALA A 89 19.82 -6.45 -16.43
CA ALA A 89 18.70 -7.14 -17.07
C ALA A 89 19.00 -8.63 -17.30
N VAL A 90 20.21 -8.97 -17.75
CA VAL A 90 20.66 -10.36 -17.89
C VAL A 90 20.66 -11.09 -16.54
N GLY A 91 21.21 -10.46 -15.49
CA GLY A 91 21.23 -11.04 -14.13
C GLY A 91 19.82 -11.32 -13.57
N LEU A 92 18.85 -10.48 -13.92
CA LEU A 92 17.44 -10.62 -13.52
C LEU A 92 16.62 -11.54 -14.46
N GLY A 93 17.18 -12.00 -15.58
CA GLY A 93 16.42 -12.70 -16.63
C GLY A 93 15.34 -11.83 -17.28
N ARG A 94 15.54 -10.50 -17.34
CA ARG A 94 14.58 -9.53 -17.87
C ARG A 94 15.09 -8.88 -19.16
N SER A 95 14.16 -8.30 -19.92
CA SER A 95 14.54 -7.50 -21.08
C SER A 95 15.24 -6.19 -20.63
N PRO A 96 16.33 -5.77 -21.29
CA PRO A 96 16.97 -4.48 -21.00
C PRO A 96 16.01 -3.29 -21.14
N SER A 97 15.04 -3.40 -22.06
CA SER A 97 14.01 -2.38 -22.26
C SER A 97 13.10 -2.21 -21.04
N THR A 98 12.82 -3.29 -20.31
CA THR A 98 12.00 -3.27 -19.09
C THR A 98 12.72 -2.50 -17.99
N VAL A 99 14.00 -2.84 -17.75
CA VAL A 99 14.82 -2.20 -16.72
C VAL A 99 15.08 -0.72 -17.06
N SER A 100 15.37 -0.40 -18.31
CA SER A 100 15.58 0.99 -18.74
C SER A 100 14.34 1.86 -18.54
N ARG A 101 13.16 1.39 -18.98
CA ARG A 101 11.91 2.12 -18.81
C ARG A 101 11.51 2.28 -17.35
N GLU A 102 11.80 1.28 -16.52
CA GLU A 102 11.58 1.32 -15.06
C GLU A 102 12.44 2.42 -14.41
N VAL A 103 13.75 2.43 -14.67
CA VAL A 103 14.68 3.43 -14.13
C VAL A 103 14.36 4.83 -14.62
N ALA A 104 14.01 4.98 -15.90
CA ALA A 104 13.68 6.28 -16.48
C ALA A 104 12.43 6.91 -15.84
N ARG A 105 11.38 6.12 -15.60
CA ARG A 105 10.12 6.64 -15.02
C ARG A 105 10.21 6.94 -13.54
N ASN A 106 10.97 6.15 -12.79
CA ASN A 106 11.00 6.24 -11.32
C ASN A 106 12.29 6.88 -10.78
N ARG A 107 12.87 7.79 -11.56
CA ARG A 107 14.04 8.56 -11.17
C ARG A 107 13.59 9.76 -10.33
N SER A 108 14.19 9.94 -9.15
CA SER A 108 13.90 11.11 -8.31
C SER A 108 14.24 12.40 -9.07
N PRO A 109 13.32 13.38 -9.16
CA PRO A 109 13.56 14.63 -9.86
C PRO A 109 14.77 15.41 -9.33
N ARG A 110 14.95 15.39 -7.99
CA ARG A 110 16.02 16.13 -7.29
C ARG A 110 17.37 15.42 -7.33
N LEU A 111 17.41 14.16 -6.94
CA LEU A 111 18.68 13.44 -6.77
C LEU A 111 19.13 12.72 -8.05
N LYS A 112 18.28 12.66 -9.08
CA LYS A 112 18.49 11.85 -10.29
C LYS A 112 18.93 10.42 -9.97
N ARG A 113 18.51 9.88 -8.83
CA ARG A 113 18.75 8.51 -8.39
C ARG A 113 17.46 7.70 -8.52
N TYR A 114 17.60 6.43 -8.84
CA TYR A 114 16.48 5.49 -8.85
C TYR A 114 16.01 5.25 -7.41
N ALA A 115 14.69 5.32 -7.16
CA ALA A 115 14.10 5.18 -5.84
C ALA A 115 13.18 3.95 -5.79
N PRO A 116 13.69 2.77 -5.38
CA PRO A 116 12.97 1.50 -5.53
C PRO A 116 11.68 1.45 -4.69
N ARG A 117 11.72 1.98 -3.46
CA ARG A 117 10.56 2.03 -2.55
C ARG A 117 9.46 2.96 -3.07
N ALA A 118 9.83 4.12 -3.61
CA ALA A 118 8.87 5.02 -4.24
C ALA A 118 8.22 4.37 -5.46
N ALA A 119 9.02 3.71 -6.29
CA ALA A 119 8.55 2.98 -7.46
C ALA A 119 7.57 1.84 -7.09
N GLN A 120 7.85 1.11 -6.01
CA GLN A 120 6.95 0.08 -5.49
C GLN A 120 5.61 0.66 -5.02
N VAL A 121 5.63 1.75 -4.25
CA VAL A 121 4.39 2.42 -3.79
C VAL A 121 3.53 2.89 -4.96
N LEU A 122 4.15 3.47 -5.99
CA LEU A 122 3.45 3.89 -7.20
C LEU A 122 2.86 2.71 -7.97
N ALA A 123 3.60 1.60 -8.10
CA ALA A 123 3.11 0.39 -8.74
C ALA A 123 1.94 -0.24 -7.96
N GLU A 124 2.00 -0.27 -6.63
CA GLU A 124 0.92 -0.75 -5.78
C GLU A 124 -0.32 0.14 -5.86
N ALA A 125 -0.13 1.47 -5.87
CA ALA A 125 -1.22 2.41 -6.04
C ALA A 125 -1.92 2.26 -7.40
N ALA A 126 -1.15 2.06 -8.48
CA ALA A 126 -1.69 1.84 -9.82
C ALA A 126 -2.45 0.51 -9.97
N ARG A 127 -2.12 -0.50 -9.16
CA ARG A 127 -2.83 -1.80 -9.16
C ARG A 127 -4.13 -1.76 -8.36
N LYS A 128 -4.27 -0.85 -7.40
CA LYS A 128 -5.52 -0.72 -6.65
C LYS A 128 -6.57 -0.20 -7.61
N PRO A 129 -7.78 -0.80 -7.66
CA PRO A 129 -8.88 -0.22 -8.40
C PRO A 129 -9.09 1.20 -7.87
N GLN A 130 -8.94 2.19 -8.74
CA GLN A 130 -9.31 3.54 -8.37
C GLN A 130 -10.81 3.53 -8.07
N PRO A 131 -11.25 4.18 -6.98
CA PRO A 131 -12.68 4.33 -6.74
C PRO A 131 -13.26 5.03 -7.98
N GLN A 132 -14.17 4.36 -8.67
CA GLN A 132 -14.96 4.98 -9.73
C GLN A 132 -15.68 6.14 -9.06
N ILE A 133 -15.29 7.37 -9.37
CA ILE A 133 -16.03 8.55 -8.96
C ILE A 133 -17.32 8.47 -9.77
N SER A 134 -18.36 7.87 -9.20
CA SER A 134 -19.69 7.99 -9.75
C SER A 134 -20.06 9.47 -9.62
N THR A 135 -20.04 10.19 -10.74
CA THR A 135 -20.56 11.56 -10.83
C THR A 135 -22.05 11.51 -10.51
N THR A 136 -22.40 11.56 -9.23
CA THR A 136 -23.77 11.71 -8.77
C THR A 136 -24.17 13.16 -8.99
N GLY A 137 -24.80 13.42 -10.14
CA GLY A 137 -25.67 14.57 -10.40
C GLY A 137 -25.08 15.94 -10.06
N SER A 138 -24.35 16.53 -11.02
CA SER A 138 -24.32 18.00 -11.10
C SER A 138 -25.76 18.46 -11.31
N ARG A 139 -26.40 18.95 -10.24
CA ARG A 139 -27.66 19.69 -10.32
C ARG A 139 -27.36 20.92 -11.16
N ASN A 140 -27.95 20.94 -12.35
CA ASN A 140 -28.08 22.09 -13.19
C ASN A 140 -28.68 23.23 -12.35
N ILE A 141 -27.85 24.20 -11.95
CA ILE A 141 -28.33 25.43 -11.31
C ILE A 141 -28.83 26.30 -12.46
N PRO A 142 -30.15 26.53 -12.63
CA PRO A 142 -30.59 27.46 -13.65
C PRO A 142 -30.04 28.84 -13.29
N SER A 143 -29.30 29.43 -14.23
CA SER A 143 -28.93 30.84 -14.23
C SER A 143 -30.21 31.66 -14.07
N CYS A 144 -30.35 32.35 -12.92
CA CYS A 144 -31.42 33.30 -12.69
C CYS A 144 -31.16 34.52 -13.59
N ALA A 145 -31.73 34.51 -14.78
CA ALA A 145 -31.83 35.66 -15.65
C ALA A 145 -32.97 36.54 -15.15
N THR A 146 -32.66 37.51 -14.28
CA THR A 146 -33.54 38.66 -14.07
C THR A 146 -32.85 39.90 -14.62
N CYS A 147 -33.18 40.20 -15.87
CA CYS A 147 -32.89 41.45 -16.54
C CYS A 147 -34.23 42.05 -16.98
N VAL A 148 -34.83 42.92 -16.17
CA VAL A 148 -35.95 43.84 -16.45
C VAL A 148 -35.87 44.86 -15.28
N ARG A 149 -35.73 46.17 -15.42
CA ARG A 149 -35.96 47.13 -16.51
C ARG A 149 -35.09 48.36 -16.28
#